data_AF-A0A965CBL1-F1
#
_entry.id   AF-A0A965CBL1-F1
#
_cell.length_a   1.000
_cell.length_b   1.000
_cell.length_c   1.000
_cell.angle_alpha   90.00
_cell.angle_beta   90.00
_cell.angle_gamma   90.00
#
_symmetry.space_group_name_H-M   'P 1'
#
loop_
_entity.id
_entity.type
_entity.pdbx_description
1 polymer ?
#
loop_
_entity_poly.entity_id
_entity_poly.type
_entity_poly.pdbx_seq_one_letter_code
_entity_poly.pdbx_strand_id
1 'polypeptide(L)'
;MIETLLGGLLGGAFRLAPEILKWLDRKGERGHELAMQDKALEFEKLRGAQRMAEIGATADAAWNTGALDALKDAIAAQGHTTGVKWVDGLSSSVRPVITYWFMALYCAAKSASFASAVTAGTGWDVAILHAWTEADQALLAGVLNFWFLGRVFDRVRP
;
A
#
# COMPACT_ATOMS: atom_id res chain seq x y z
N MET A 1 -68.39 -21.21 -48.40
CA MET A 1 -68.48 -20.15 -47.36
C MET A 1 -67.40 -20.27 -46.29
N ILE A 2 -66.82 -21.45 -46.07
CA ILE A 2 -65.70 -21.65 -45.15
C ILE A 2 -64.38 -21.15 -45.77
N GLU A 3 -64.17 -21.27 -47.10
CA GLU A 3 -62.95 -20.77 -47.75
C GLU A 3 -62.84 -19.24 -47.77
N THR A 4 -63.96 -18.53 -47.84
CA THR A 4 -63.99 -17.06 -47.85
C THR A 4 -63.75 -16.48 -46.45
N LEU A 5 -64.25 -17.15 -45.41
CA LEU A 5 -63.94 -16.82 -44.02
C LEU A 5 -62.48 -17.13 -43.67
N LEU A 6 -61.95 -18.28 -44.11
CA LEU A 6 -60.54 -18.63 -43.93
C LEU A 6 -59.60 -17.70 -44.71
N GLY A 7 -59.93 -17.34 -45.95
CA GLY A 7 -59.14 -16.41 -46.76
C GLY A 7 -59.12 -14.98 -46.21
N GLY A 8 -60.24 -14.50 -45.66
CA GLY A 8 -60.31 -13.20 -44.98
C GLY A 8 -59.53 -13.17 -43.67
N LEU A 9 -59.56 -14.25 -42.89
CA LEU A 9 -58.86 -14.38 -41.61
C LEU A 9 -57.34 -14.56 -41.82
N LEU A 10 -56.94 -15.37 -42.81
CA LEU A 10 -55.54 -15.51 -43.23
C LEU A 10 -55.00 -14.21 -43.84
N GLY A 11 -55.80 -13.49 -44.63
CA GLY A 11 -55.42 -12.17 -45.16
C GLY A 11 -55.27 -11.10 -44.07
N GLY A 12 -56.10 -11.14 -43.03
CA GLY A 12 -55.96 -10.30 -41.83
C GLY A 12 -54.70 -10.64 -41.02
N ALA A 13 -54.39 -11.92 -40.84
CA ALA A 13 -53.18 -12.38 -40.17
C ALA A 13 -51.90 -11.99 -40.94
N PHE A 14 -51.90 -12.09 -42.27
CA PHE A 14 -50.77 -11.67 -43.11
C PHE A 14 -50.52 -10.16 -43.13
N ARG A 15 -51.54 -9.33 -42.84
CA ARG A 15 -51.37 -7.88 -42.66
C ARG A 15 -50.76 -7.51 -41.31
N LEU A 16 -50.97 -8.34 -40.29
CA LEU A 16 -50.37 -8.19 -38.95
C LEU A 16 -48.95 -8.76 -38.87
N ALA A 17 -48.60 -9.73 -39.71
CA ALA A 17 -47.25 -10.30 -39.80
C ALA A 17 -46.13 -9.24 -39.98
N PRO A 18 -46.21 -8.27 -40.92
CA PRO A 18 -45.20 -7.23 -41.05
C PRO A 18 -45.17 -6.26 -39.85
N GLU A 19 -46.30 -6.03 -39.18
CA GLU A 19 -46.37 -5.21 -37.96
C GLU A 19 -45.66 -5.90 -36.79
N ILE A 20 -45.82 -7.23 -36.65
CA ILE A 20 -45.17 -8.05 -35.62
C ILE A 20 -43.67 -8.13 -35.86
N LEU A 21 -43.23 -8.30 -37.11
CA LEU A 21 -41.81 -8.27 -37.47
C LEU A 21 -41.17 -6.91 -37.14
N LYS A 22 -41.83 -5.79 -37.51
CA LYS A 22 -41.37 -4.44 -37.15
C LYS A 22 -41.30 -4.21 -35.64
N TRP A 23 -42.23 -4.76 -34.88
CA TRP A 23 -42.21 -4.66 -33.42
C TRP A 23 -41.04 -5.46 -32.82
N LEU A 24 -40.76 -6.64 -33.37
CA LEU A 24 -39.63 -7.48 -32.97
C LEU A 24 -38.29 -6.77 -33.26
N ASP A 25 -38.14 -6.18 -34.45
CA ASP A 25 -36.94 -5.40 -34.82
C ASP A 25 -36.74 -4.19 -33.91
N ARG A 26 -37.79 -3.39 -33.67
CA ARG A 26 -37.71 -2.25 -32.74
C ARG A 26 -37.34 -2.67 -31.32
N LYS A 27 -37.77 -3.86 -30.88
CA LYS A 27 -37.40 -4.41 -29.58
C LYS A 27 -35.93 -4.85 -29.57
N GLY A 28 -35.44 -5.42 -30.68
CA GLY A 28 -34.04 -5.77 -30.89
C GLY A 28 -33.11 -4.56 -30.87
N GLU A 29 -33.44 -3.51 -31.64
CA GLU A 29 -32.66 -2.26 -31.68
C GLU A 29 -32.58 -1.59 -30.31
N ARG A 30 -33.70 -1.47 -29.59
CA ARG A 30 -33.69 -0.92 -28.22
C ARG A 30 -32.86 -1.75 -27.25
N GLY A 31 -32.92 -3.08 -27.37
CA GLY A 31 -32.07 -3.97 -26.57
C GLY A 31 -30.58 -3.78 -26.89
N HIS A 32 -30.26 -3.56 -28.16
CA HIS A 32 -28.89 -3.28 -28.61
C HIS A 32 -28.39 -1.91 -28.13
N GLU A 33 -29.20 -0.86 -28.21
CA GLU A 33 -28.88 0.47 -27.68
C GLU A 33 -28.66 0.43 -26.17
N LEU A 34 -29.51 -0.28 -25.43
CA LEU A 34 -29.34 -0.48 -23.98
C LEU A 34 -28.04 -1.23 -23.68
N ALA A 35 -27.74 -2.31 -24.39
CA ALA A 35 -26.50 -3.06 -24.20
C ALA A 35 -25.26 -2.20 -24.51
N MET A 36 -25.32 -1.34 -25.52
CA MET A 36 -24.25 -0.37 -25.83
C MET A 36 -24.09 0.66 -24.72
N GLN A 37 -25.18 1.22 -24.19
CA GLN A 37 -25.15 2.17 -23.08
C GLN A 37 -24.62 1.53 -21.79
N ASP A 38 -25.05 0.31 -21.47
CA ASP A 38 -24.55 -0.44 -20.30
C ASP A 38 -23.05 -0.69 -20.40
N LYS A 39 -22.55 -1.07 -21.59
CA LYS A 39 -21.11 -1.24 -21.81
C LYS A 39 -20.34 0.06 -21.69
N ALA A 40 -20.88 1.18 -22.19
CA ALA A 40 -20.28 2.49 -22.00
C ALA A 40 -20.19 2.88 -20.51
N LEU A 41 -21.27 2.65 -19.75
CA LEU A 41 -21.30 2.86 -18.30
C LEU A 41 -20.31 1.96 -17.55
N GLU A 42 -20.15 0.70 -17.95
CA GLU A 42 -19.14 -0.20 -17.39
C GLU A 42 -17.71 0.33 -17.64
N PHE A 43 -17.43 0.82 -18.85
CA PHE A 43 -16.14 1.44 -19.16
C PHE A 43 -15.89 2.70 -18.34
N GLU A 44 -16.89 3.56 -18.16
CA GLU A 44 -16.76 4.75 -17.31
C GLU A 44 -16.53 4.39 -15.85
N LYS A 45 -17.24 3.38 -15.32
CA LYS A 45 -17.00 2.87 -13.96
C LYS A 45 -15.59 2.33 -13.79
N LEU A 46 -15.10 1.54 -14.74
CA LEU A 46 -13.73 1.01 -14.73
C LEU A 46 -12.70 2.14 -14.77
N ARG A 47 -12.90 3.13 -15.65
CA ARG A 47 -12.02 4.30 -15.75
C ARG A 47 -12.05 5.15 -14.48
N GLY A 48 -13.24 5.31 -13.88
CA GLY A 48 -13.41 6.00 -12.61
C GLY A 48 -12.68 5.28 -11.47
N ALA A 49 -12.81 3.96 -11.38
CA ALA A 49 -12.10 3.14 -10.40
C ALA A 49 -10.57 3.22 -10.57
N GLN A 50 -10.06 3.15 -11.81
CA GLN A 50 -8.63 3.32 -12.09
C GLN A 50 -8.13 4.71 -11.67
N ARG A 51 -8.87 5.77 -12.01
CA ARG A 51 -8.49 7.14 -11.62
C ARG A 51 -8.50 7.33 -10.11
N MET A 52 -9.45 6.72 -9.40
CA MET A 52 -9.46 6.73 -7.93
C MET A 52 -8.27 5.97 -7.35
N ALA A 53 -7.87 4.84 -7.95
CA ALA A 53 -6.68 4.09 -7.54
C ALA A 53 -5.39 4.90 -7.77
N GLU A 54 -5.27 5.59 -8.90
CA GLU A 54 -4.13 6.50 -9.19
C GLU A 54 -4.07 7.67 -8.19
N ILE A 55 -5.21 8.28 -7.87
CA ILE A 55 -5.29 9.35 -6.86
C ILE A 55 -4.88 8.82 -5.48
N GLY A 56 -5.35 7.63 -5.11
CA GLY A 56 -4.96 6.98 -3.86
C GLY A 56 -3.45 6.73 -3.80
N ALA A 57 -2.88 6.11 -4.84
CA ALA A 57 -1.45 5.82 -4.90
C ALA A 57 -0.57 7.10 -4.88
N THR A 58 -1.00 8.17 -5.54
CA THR A 58 -0.29 9.45 -5.53
C THR A 58 -0.40 10.17 -4.18
N ALA A 59 -1.56 10.11 -3.52
CA ALA A 59 -1.74 10.63 -2.17
C ALA A 59 -0.90 9.87 -1.14
N ASP A 60 -0.85 8.54 -1.23
CA ASP A 60 0.01 7.71 -0.38
C ASP A 60 1.49 8.02 -0.60
N ALA A 61 1.92 8.22 -1.85
CA ALA A 61 3.28 8.67 -2.15
C ALA A 61 3.57 10.07 -1.59
N ALA A 62 2.62 11.01 -1.69
CA ALA A 62 2.75 12.37 -1.15
C ALA A 62 2.81 12.38 0.39
N TRP A 63 2.01 11.54 1.06
CA TRP A 63 2.06 11.38 2.52
C TRP A 63 3.40 10.82 2.97
N ASN A 64 3.86 9.74 2.32
CA ASN A 64 5.14 9.11 2.62
C ASN A 64 6.32 10.06 2.40
N THR A 65 6.27 10.91 1.37
CA THR A 65 7.32 11.91 1.10
C THR A 65 7.28 13.07 2.10
N GLY A 66 6.10 13.61 2.42
CA GLY A 66 5.97 14.71 3.40
C GLY A 66 6.41 14.33 4.81
N ALA A 67 6.09 13.11 5.28
CA ALA A 67 6.55 12.62 6.58
C ALA A 67 8.08 12.42 6.61
N LEU A 68 8.66 11.90 5.51
CA LEU A 68 10.11 11.76 5.38
C LEU A 68 10.80 13.11 5.29
N ASP A 69 10.22 14.10 4.62
CA ASP A 69 10.78 15.44 4.51
C ASP A 69 10.73 16.18 5.85
N ALA A 70 9.64 16.07 6.61
CA ALA A 70 9.58 16.58 7.98
C ALA A 70 10.64 15.93 8.90
N LEU A 71 10.89 14.62 8.74
CA LEU A 71 11.96 13.92 9.46
C LEU A 71 13.35 14.43 9.03
N LYS A 72 13.57 14.65 7.72
CA LYS A 72 14.81 15.22 7.20
C LYS A 72 15.04 16.63 7.74
N ASP A 73 14.02 17.48 7.76
CA ASP A 73 14.11 18.85 8.26
C ASP A 73 14.45 18.87 9.76
N ALA A 74 13.84 17.97 10.56
CA ALA A 74 14.19 17.81 11.97
C ALA A 74 15.65 17.35 12.17
N ILE A 75 16.14 16.46 11.30
CA ILE A 75 17.55 16.01 11.33
C ILE A 75 18.50 17.13 10.88
N ALA A 76 18.13 17.91 9.86
CA ALA A 76 18.93 19.01 9.33
C ALA A 76 19.00 20.18 10.33
N ALA A 77 17.89 20.49 11.02
CA ALA A 77 17.85 21.49 12.09
C ALA A 77 18.83 21.18 13.23
N GLN A 78 19.06 19.89 13.54
CA GLN A 78 20.06 19.46 14.51
C GLN A 78 21.52 19.69 14.06
N GLY A 79 21.75 19.89 12.76
CA GLY A 79 23.06 20.16 12.18
C GLY A 79 23.42 21.65 12.06
N HIS A 80 22.51 22.56 12.40
CA HIS A 80 22.80 23.99 12.36
C HIS A 80 23.72 24.40 13.51
N THR A 81 24.90 24.92 13.17
CA THR A 81 25.84 25.47 14.14
C THR A 81 25.39 26.86 14.56
N THR A 82 25.30 27.07 15.86
CA THR A 82 24.94 28.36 16.48
C THR A 82 26.10 29.36 16.46
N GLY A 83 27.31 28.90 16.09
CA GLY A 83 28.54 29.69 16.09
C GLY A 83 29.25 29.68 17.45
N VAL A 84 28.60 29.12 18.48
CA VAL A 84 29.16 28.97 19.83
C VAL A 84 29.78 27.57 19.95
N LYS A 85 31.10 27.48 19.82
CA LYS A 85 31.85 26.21 19.75
C LYS A 85 31.51 25.18 20.85
N TRP A 86 31.22 25.63 22.07
CA TRP A 86 30.89 24.70 23.17
C TRP A 86 29.45 24.15 23.05
N VAL A 87 28.49 24.99 22.63
CA VAL A 87 27.10 24.58 22.40
C VAL A 87 27.02 23.64 21.21
N ASP A 88 27.74 23.96 20.14
CA ASP A 88 27.78 23.13 18.93
C ASP A 88 28.49 21.79 19.19
N GLY A 89 29.55 21.79 20.00
CA GLY A 89 30.22 20.58 20.48
C GLY A 89 29.30 19.71 21.35
N LEU A 90 28.57 20.31 22.29
CA LEU A 90 27.60 19.59 23.10
C LEU A 90 26.47 19.02 22.23
N SER A 91 25.83 19.85 21.39
CA SER A 91 24.72 19.46 20.52
C SER A 91 25.10 18.30 19.59
N SER A 92 26.27 18.38 18.94
CA SER A 92 26.75 17.32 18.05
C SER A 92 27.10 16.02 18.78
N SER A 93 27.51 16.09 20.05
CA SER A 93 27.81 14.92 20.87
C SER A 93 26.58 14.18 21.40
N VAL A 94 25.44 14.87 21.55
CA VAL A 94 24.22 14.31 22.16
C VAL A 94 23.75 13.05 21.41
N ARG A 95 23.73 13.09 20.07
CA ARG A 95 23.27 11.95 19.26
C ARG A 95 24.16 10.70 19.46
N PRO A 96 25.50 10.76 19.27
CA PRO A 96 26.38 9.64 19.56
C PRO A 96 26.29 9.15 21.02
N VAL A 97 26.29 10.07 21.99
CA VAL A 97 26.27 9.72 23.42
C VAL A 97 25.00 8.95 23.77
N ILE A 98 23.83 9.44 23.34
CA ILE A 98 22.57 8.75 23.58
C ILE A 98 22.59 7.37 22.92
N THR A 99 23.06 7.25 21.67
CA THR A 99 23.15 5.96 20.97
C THR A 99 24.02 4.96 21.73
N TYR A 100 25.23 5.35 22.14
CA TYR A 100 26.11 4.47 22.89
C TYR A 100 25.54 4.12 24.26
N TRP A 101 24.90 5.08 24.94
CA TRP A 101 24.28 4.85 26.23
C TRP A 101 23.13 3.83 26.15
N PHE A 102 22.23 3.97 25.19
CA PHE A 102 21.16 3.00 24.96
C PHE A 102 21.70 1.62 24.58
N MET A 103 22.72 1.56 23.73
CA MET A 103 23.38 0.29 23.39
C MET A 103 24.01 -0.37 24.62
N ALA A 104 24.69 0.41 25.47
CA ALA A 104 25.32 -0.08 26.69
C ALA A 104 24.27 -0.62 27.68
N LEU A 105 23.17 0.11 27.88
CA LEU A 105 22.05 -0.34 28.73
C LEU A 105 21.40 -1.61 28.17
N TYR A 106 21.21 -1.69 26.87
CA TYR A 106 20.68 -2.88 26.20
C TYR A 106 21.60 -4.09 26.41
N CYS A 107 22.90 -3.96 26.13
CA CYS A 107 23.87 -5.02 26.38
C CYS A 107 23.88 -5.44 27.85
N ALA A 108 23.91 -4.48 28.78
CA ALA A 108 23.89 -4.75 30.21
C ALA A 108 22.64 -5.52 30.64
N ALA A 109 21.45 -5.12 30.16
CA ALA A 109 20.20 -5.81 30.45
C ALA A 109 20.22 -7.25 29.93
N LYS A 110 20.63 -7.47 28.68
CA LYS A 110 20.70 -8.82 28.08
C LYS A 110 21.72 -9.70 28.80
N SER A 111 22.89 -9.16 29.13
CA SER A 111 23.91 -9.87 29.92
C SER A 111 23.40 -10.22 31.31
N ALA A 112 22.69 -9.30 31.99
CA ALA A 112 22.10 -9.57 33.30
C ALA A 112 21.01 -10.64 33.24
N SER A 113 20.12 -10.60 32.24
CA SER A 113 19.09 -11.63 32.02
C SER A 113 19.72 -13.00 31.75
N PHE A 114 20.74 -13.07 30.90
CA PHE A 114 21.46 -14.31 30.61
C PHE A 114 22.17 -14.85 31.86
N ALA A 115 22.91 -13.99 32.58
CA ALA A 115 23.59 -14.36 33.81
C ALA A 115 22.61 -14.87 34.87
N SER A 116 21.43 -14.24 35.00
CA SER A 116 20.38 -14.69 35.90
C SER A 116 19.86 -16.08 35.53
N ALA A 117 19.65 -16.37 34.25
CA ALA A 117 19.18 -17.68 33.79
C ALA A 117 20.20 -18.79 34.07
N VAL A 118 21.48 -18.53 33.80
CA VAL A 118 22.57 -19.46 34.08
C VAL A 118 22.71 -19.70 35.59
N THR A 119 22.64 -18.64 36.39
CA THR A 119 22.73 -18.74 37.87
C THR A 119 21.53 -19.50 38.46
N ALA A 120 20.37 -19.45 37.81
CA ALA A 120 19.19 -20.24 38.16
C ALA A 120 19.27 -21.72 37.74
N GLY A 121 20.41 -22.16 37.17
CA GLY A 121 20.65 -23.55 36.77
C GLY A 121 20.18 -23.89 35.34
N THR A 122 19.84 -22.89 34.52
CA THR A 122 19.51 -23.11 33.11
C THR A 122 20.78 -23.43 32.31
N GLY A 123 20.72 -24.46 31.46
CA GLY A 123 21.79 -24.78 30.52
C GLY A 123 22.09 -23.61 29.58
N TRP A 124 23.35 -23.44 29.19
CA TRP A 124 23.79 -22.34 28.32
C TRP A 124 23.09 -22.34 26.96
N ASP A 125 22.82 -23.53 26.42
CA ASP A 125 22.08 -23.76 25.19
C ASP A 125 20.65 -23.21 25.25
N VAL A 126 19.94 -23.45 26.36
CA VAL A 126 18.58 -22.94 26.55
C VAL A 126 18.60 -21.45 26.89
N ALA A 127 19.55 -21.00 27.70
CA ALA A 127 19.68 -19.61 28.12
C ALA A 127 20.01 -18.67 26.95
N ILE A 128 20.84 -19.10 25.99
CA ILE A 128 21.19 -18.26 24.83
C ILE A 128 20.03 -18.15 23.85
N LEU A 129 19.27 -19.23 23.66
CA LEU A 129 18.08 -19.21 22.81
C LEU A 129 16.99 -18.33 23.42
N HIS A 130 16.84 -18.30 24.74
CA HIS A 130 15.92 -17.38 25.41
C HIS A 130 16.43 -15.93 25.41
N ALA A 131 17.75 -15.74 25.50
CA ALA A 131 18.35 -14.42 25.40
C ALA A 131 18.25 -13.85 23.98
N TRP A 132 18.14 -14.68 22.93
CA TRP A 132 18.00 -14.25 21.54
C TRP A 132 16.55 -14.31 21.06
N THR A 133 15.89 -13.16 21.05
CA THR A 133 14.46 -12.99 20.79
C THR A 133 14.17 -12.52 19.36
N GLU A 134 12.91 -12.60 18.95
CA GLU A 134 12.44 -12.05 17.67
C GLU A 134 12.70 -10.53 17.54
N ALA A 135 12.62 -9.79 18.65
CA ALA A 135 12.94 -8.37 18.67
C ALA A 135 14.42 -8.11 18.31
N ASP A 136 15.33 -8.98 18.75
CA ASP A 136 16.76 -8.85 18.44
C ASP A 136 17.04 -9.18 16.97
N GLN A 137 16.31 -10.15 16.41
CA GLN A 137 16.35 -10.47 14.98
C GLN A 137 15.83 -9.32 14.13
N ALA A 138 14.72 -8.69 14.53
CA ALA A 138 14.17 -7.52 13.86
C ALA A 138 15.15 -6.33 13.93
N LEU A 139 15.81 -6.13 15.06
CA LEU A 139 16.83 -5.10 15.23
C LEU A 139 18.04 -5.38 14.32
N LEU A 140 18.52 -6.62 14.26
CA LEU A 140 19.61 -7.02 13.36
C LEU A 140 19.23 -6.81 11.89
N ALA A 141 18.04 -7.26 11.48
CA ALA A 141 17.52 -7.06 10.13
C ALA A 141 17.41 -5.56 9.80
N GLY A 142 16.96 -4.73 10.74
CA GLY A 142 16.92 -3.28 10.60
C GLY A 142 18.29 -2.66 10.39
N VAL A 143 19.30 -3.06 11.17
CA VAL A 143 20.69 -2.57 11.01
C VAL A 143 21.28 -3.00 9.67
N LEU A 144 21.07 -4.26 9.27
CA LEU A 144 21.53 -4.78 7.97
C LEU A 144 20.84 -4.03 6.82
N ASN A 145 19.54 -3.79 6.91
CA ASN A 145 18.80 -2.99 5.92
C ASN A 145 19.33 -1.56 5.86
N PHE A 146 19.58 -0.90 6.99
CA PHE A 146 20.15 0.44 7.00
C PHE A 146 21.51 0.50 6.27
N TRP A 147 22.45 -0.37 6.64
CA TRP A 147 23.80 -0.39 6.06
C TRP A 147 23.83 -0.83 4.60
N PHE A 148 23.01 -1.82 4.24
CA PHE A 148 23.08 -2.44 2.93
C PHE A 148 22.07 -1.93 1.91
N LEU A 149 20.91 -1.43 2.35
CA LEU A 149 19.87 -0.85 1.48
C LEU A 149 20.08 0.66 1.28
N GLY A 150 20.51 1.39 2.32
CA GLY A 150 20.81 2.84 2.22
C GLY A 150 21.84 3.16 1.14
N ARG A 151 22.93 2.38 1.08
CA ARG A 151 23.97 2.45 0.04
C ARG A 151 23.48 2.16 -1.39
N VAL A 152 22.36 1.46 -1.56
CA VAL A 152 21.76 1.20 -2.88
C VAL A 152 21.00 2.43 -3.34
N PHE A 153 20.24 3.07 -2.45
CA PHE A 153 19.50 4.30 -2.77
C PHE A 153 20.40 5.51 -3.00
N ASP A 154 21.50 5.64 -2.26
CA ASP A 154 22.47 6.72 -2.49
C ASP A 154 23.15 6.63 -3.87
N ARG A 155 23.18 5.44 -4.47
CA ARG A 155 23.78 5.18 -5.80
C ARG A 155 22.82 5.46 -6.96
N VAL A 156 21.52 5.61 -6.68
CA VAL A 156 20.46 5.82 -7.67
C VAL A 156 20.02 7.29 -7.70
N ARG A 157 20.64 8.17 -6.91
CA ARG A 157 20.47 9.62 -7.09
C ARG A 157 21.22 10.06 -8.37
N PRO A 158 20.54 10.71 -9.35
CA PRO A 158 21.20 11.32 -10.49
C PRO A 158 22.08 12.51 -10.09
#